data_AF-A0A3P9KVQ8-F1
#
_entry.id   AF-A0A3P9KVQ8-F1
#
_cell.length_a   1.000
_cell.length_b   1.000
_cell.length_c   1.000
_cell.angle_alpha   90.00
_cell.angle_beta   90.00
_cell.angle_gamma   90.00
#
_symmetry.space_group_name_H-M   'P 1'
#
loop_
_entity.id
_entity.type
_entity.pdbx_description
1 polymer ?
#
loop_
_entity_poly.entity_id
_entity_poly.type
_entity_poly.pdbx_seq_one_letter_code
_entity_poly.pdbx_strand_id
1 'polypeptide(L)'
;MSTQRINKKEAKGNRNDDGKVGSKQLTLAEATPGKSMADANAESEMLAELKKFRKENMDSFCDLKSSLNRLENTMEELKQRTEGLDKRLTEVENRVSAKEDSHIQHEKVLSYLLHREASLASKCDDMENRLRRNNIRLYGIPEGSEKDDMVKFVCHFFKTALEIREEIDINVERAHRALGPKPRSTTAPPRSIIVRFLDFQVKQAVLQQAWKQRQVEFQGHKVYFDQDYSSDLQKKRKKVREVIKKLKEKNIRAQSPYPAQLRIFTQSGARLFPSLLEAKSTLKELGINMEMEHRDVLEMELARDGWKTHYNDRRQNRLQLSTADIRALISGGHKDPESVGHE
;
A
#
# COMPACT_ATOMS: atom_id res chain seq x y z
N MET A 1 2.40 37.09 4.34
CA MET A 1 2.78 38.38 3.73
C MET A 1 1.55 39.26 3.63
N SER A 2 1.76 40.57 3.75
CA SER A 2 0.81 41.60 4.16
C SER A 2 -0.49 41.76 3.36
N THR A 3 -1.53 42.10 4.12
CA THR A 3 -2.82 42.70 3.76
C THR A 3 -2.67 44.05 3.03
N GLN A 4 -3.55 44.35 2.08
CA GLN A 4 -3.84 45.74 1.66
C GLN A 4 -5.31 46.08 1.83
N ARG A 5 -5.53 47.05 2.74
CA ARG A 5 -6.77 47.81 2.97
C ARG A 5 -6.87 48.90 1.90
N ILE A 6 -8.04 49.07 1.30
CA ILE A 6 -8.35 50.25 0.49
C ILE A 6 -9.17 51.22 1.35
N ASN A 7 -8.62 52.43 1.53
CA ASN A 7 -9.21 53.51 2.30
C ASN A 7 -10.19 54.32 1.46
N LYS A 8 -11.32 54.61 2.09
CA LYS A 8 -12.40 55.54 1.71
C LYS A 8 -11.98 56.97 2.08
N LYS A 9 -12.14 57.95 1.18
CA LYS A 9 -12.25 59.38 1.54
C LYS A 9 -13.24 60.07 0.59
N GLU A 10 -14.25 60.66 1.21
CA GLU A 10 -15.33 61.44 0.59
C GLU A 10 -14.98 62.94 0.48
N ALA A 11 -15.72 63.61 -0.43
CA ALA A 11 -16.22 64.99 -0.42
C ALA A 11 -15.18 66.15 -0.51
N LYS A 12 -15.43 67.29 -1.17
CA LYS A 12 -16.69 68.01 -1.52
C LYS A 12 -16.32 69.14 -2.52
N GLY A 13 -17.26 69.60 -3.37
CA GLY A 13 -17.10 70.90 -4.04
C GLY A 13 -18.00 71.18 -5.25
N ASN A 14 -19.14 71.85 -5.00
CA ASN A 14 -20.11 72.42 -5.94
C ASN A 14 -19.54 73.14 -7.17
N ARG A 15 -20.29 73.14 -8.28
CA ARG A 15 -21.01 74.34 -8.78
C ARG A 15 -21.95 74.00 -9.94
N ASN A 16 -23.18 74.49 -9.80
CA ASN A 16 -24.26 74.51 -10.77
C ASN A 16 -23.88 75.33 -12.02
N ASP A 17 -24.38 74.95 -13.19
CA ASP A 17 -24.88 75.93 -14.15
C ASP A 17 -26.00 75.33 -15.02
N ASP A 18 -27.18 75.95 -14.93
CA ASP A 18 -28.41 75.59 -15.60
C ASP A 18 -28.49 76.31 -16.97
N GLY A 19 -28.16 75.59 -18.05
CA GLY A 19 -28.25 76.08 -19.42
C GLY A 19 -29.56 75.70 -20.11
N LYS A 20 -30.66 76.37 -19.76
CA LYS A 20 -31.98 76.26 -20.40
C LYS A 20 -31.95 76.87 -21.81
N VAL A 21 -31.82 76.05 -22.87
CA VAL A 21 -31.93 76.51 -24.26
C VAL A 21 -33.41 76.49 -24.69
N GLY A 22 -33.96 77.69 -24.85
CA GLY A 22 -35.37 77.93 -25.19
C GLY A 22 -35.73 77.51 -26.62
N SER A 23 -36.88 76.86 -26.71
CA SER A 23 -37.60 76.59 -27.95
C SER A 23 -38.17 77.89 -28.52
N LYS A 24 -37.64 78.39 -29.64
CA LYS A 24 -38.29 79.44 -30.44
C LYS A 24 -39.09 78.79 -31.56
N GLN A 25 -40.41 78.83 -31.44
CA GLN A 25 -41.32 78.75 -32.58
C GLN A 25 -41.08 79.97 -33.49
N LEU A 26 -40.96 79.72 -34.79
CA LEU A 26 -41.07 80.74 -35.83
C LEU A 26 -41.98 80.16 -36.92
N THR A 27 -43.17 80.73 -36.97
CA THR A 27 -44.23 80.45 -37.94
C THR A 27 -44.03 81.26 -39.22
N LEU A 28 -44.24 80.56 -40.34
CA LEU A 28 -44.59 80.93 -41.71
C LEU A 28 -44.67 82.41 -42.14
N ALA A 29 -44.02 82.69 -43.28
CA ALA A 29 -44.45 83.68 -44.27
C ALA A 29 -44.32 83.08 -45.69
N GLU A 30 -45.44 83.00 -46.42
CA GLU A 30 -45.53 82.85 -47.89
C GLU A 30 -45.23 84.23 -48.54
N ALA A 31 -44.87 84.47 -49.81
CA ALA A 31 -44.80 83.76 -51.10
C ALA A 31 -43.67 84.45 -51.94
N THR A 32 -43.16 84.06 -53.11
CA THR A 32 -43.75 83.67 -54.42
C THR A 32 -42.58 83.33 -55.40
N PRO A 33 -42.79 82.83 -56.65
CA PRO A 33 -41.92 81.84 -57.29
C PRO A 33 -41.09 82.36 -58.48
N GLY A 34 -39.97 81.67 -58.76
CA GLY A 34 -39.29 81.68 -60.05
C GLY A 34 -38.43 80.42 -60.19
N LYS A 35 -38.80 79.51 -61.10
CA LYS A 35 -38.06 78.26 -61.40
C LYS A 35 -37.56 78.26 -62.84
N SER A 36 -36.27 77.95 -63.04
CA SER A 36 -35.73 77.33 -64.24
C SER A 36 -35.99 75.81 -64.21
N MET A 37 -36.34 75.21 -65.36
CA MET A 37 -36.81 73.81 -65.46
C MET A 37 -35.69 72.74 -65.52
N ALA A 38 -34.41 73.10 -65.61
CA ALA A 38 -33.30 72.14 -65.65
C ALA A 38 -32.80 71.74 -64.25
N ASP A 39 -32.80 72.68 -63.29
CA ASP A 39 -32.37 72.43 -61.91
C ASP A 39 -33.36 71.57 -61.12
N ALA A 40 -34.66 71.68 -61.41
CA ALA A 40 -35.71 70.92 -60.72
C ALA A 40 -35.66 69.40 -60.96
N ASN A 41 -35.16 68.95 -62.12
CA ASN A 41 -35.02 67.52 -62.42
C ASN A 41 -33.79 66.91 -61.74
N ALA A 42 -32.65 67.61 -61.76
CA ALA A 42 -31.44 67.19 -61.04
C ALA A 42 -31.63 67.20 -59.52
N GLU A 43 -32.35 68.19 -58.99
CA GLU A 43 -32.75 68.23 -57.58
C GLU A 43 -33.72 67.09 -57.22
N SER A 44 -34.69 66.76 -58.09
CA SER A 44 -35.62 65.65 -57.86
C SER A 44 -34.93 64.27 -57.90
N GLU A 45 -33.94 64.09 -58.78
CA GLU A 45 -33.16 62.85 -58.89
C GLU A 45 -32.19 62.68 -57.72
N MET A 46 -31.50 63.75 -57.30
CA MET A 46 -30.70 63.78 -56.08
C MET A 46 -31.55 63.50 -54.83
N LEU A 47 -32.77 64.04 -54.76
CA LEU A 47 -33.71 63.74 -53.66
C LEU A 47 -34.18 62.29 -53.67
N ALA A 48 -34.32 61.66 -54.83
CA ALA A 48 -34.65 60.24 -54.94
C ALA A 48 -33.48 59.35 -54.50
N GLU A 49 -32.24 59.66 -54.90
CA GLU A 49 -31.03 58.97 -54.44
C GLU A 49 -30.79 59.16 -52.94
N LEU A 50 -31.00 60.36 -52.40
CA LEU A 50 -30.94 60.62 -50.95
C LEU A 50 -32.00 59.84 -50.17
N LYS A 51 -33.22 59.70 -50.71
CA LYS A 51 -34.25 58.85 -50.10
C LYS A 51 -33.88 57.37 -50.15
N LYS A 52 -33.28 56.92 -51.26
CA LYS A 52 -32.79 55.54 -51.42
C LYS A 52 -31.64 55.24 -50.46
N PHE A 53 -30.64 56.11 -50.39
CA PHE A 53 -29.53 56.01 -49.45
C PHE A 53 -29.98 56.04 -47.99
N ARG A 54 -30.95 56.91 -47.65
CA ARG A 54 -31.58 56.90 -46.32
C ARG A 54 -32.27 55.58 -46.01
N LYS A 55 -32.94 54.97 -47.00
CA LYS A 55 -33.60 53.67 -46.84
C LYS A 55 -32.57 52.55 -46.64
N GLU A 56 -31.54 52.48 -47.49
CA GLU A 56 -30.45 51.50 -47.38
C GLU A 56 -29.69 51.63 -46.05
N ASN A 57 -29.45 52.85 -45.58
CA ASN A 57 -28.89 53.08 -44.25
C ASN A 57 -29.84 52.62 -43.15
N MET A 58 -31.14 52.90 -43.23
CA MET A 58 -32.12 52.40 -42.26
C MET A 58 -32.19 50.88 -42.24
N ASP A 59 -32.18 50.24 -43.40
CA ASP A 59 -32.16 48.77 -43.52
C ASP A 59 -30.87 48.20 -42.90
N SER A 60 -29.71 48.79 -43.20
CA SER A 60 -28.42 48.41 -42.60
C SER A 60 -28.38 48.64 -41.08
N PHE A 61 -28.97 49.73 -40.58
CA PHE A 61 -29.10 49.99 -39.15
C PHE A 61 -30.03 48.98 -38.47
N CYS A 62 -31.12 48.57 -39.14
CA CYS A 62 -32.00 47.51 -38.67
C CYS A 62 -31.28 46.17 -38.59
N ASP A 63 -30.48 45.81 -39.61
CA ASP A 63 -29.67 44.59 -39.63
C ASP A 63 -28.62 44.61 -38.52
N LEU A 64 -27.89 45.72 -38.35
CA LEU A 64 -26.94 45.89 -37.25
C LEU A 64 -27.62 45.73 -35.88
N LYS A 65 -28.77 46.39 -35.67
CA LYS A 65 -29.55 46.25 -34.44
C LYS A 65 -29.97 44.80 -34.19
N SER A 66 -30.41 44.09 -35.23
CA SER A 66 -30.78 42.67 -35.11
C SER A 66 -29.57 41.79 -34.74
N SER A 67 -28.41 42.06 -35.32
CA SER A 67 -27.17 41.33 -35.03
C SER A 67 -26.65 41.59 -33.61
N LEU A 68 -26.80 42.84 -33.12
CA LEU A 68 -26.42 43.23 -31.77
C LEU A 68 -27.32 42.54 -30.74
N ASN A 69 -28.64 42.53 -30.97
CA ASN A 69 -29.58 41.78 -30.13
C ASN A 69 -29.25 40.28 -30.12
N ARG A 70 -28.84 39.70 -31.26
CA ARG A 70 -28.42 38.30 -31.33
C ARG A 70 -27.14 38.05 -30.52
N LEU A 71 -26.15 38.95 -30.62
CA LEU A 71 -24.93 38.87 -29.83
C LEU A 71 -25.22 38.96 -28.32
N GLU A 72 -26.08 39.89 -27.92
CA GLU A 72 -26.51 40.06 -26.52
C GLU A 72 -27.12 38.76 -25.98
N ASN A 73 -28.03 38.13 -26.74
CA ASN A 73 -28.60 36.83 -26.37
C ASN A 73 -27.54 35.74 -26.25
N THR A 74 -26.60 35.63 -27.19
CA THR A 74 -25.53 34.63 -27.11
C THR A 74 -24.58 34.86 -25.94
N MET A 75 -24.33 36.12 -25.59
CA MET A 75 -23.51 36.48 -24.44
C MET A 75 -24.20 36.11 -23.12
N GLU A 76 -25.51 36.31 -23.03
CA GLU A 76 -26.30 35.88 -21.88
C GLU A 76 -26.34 34.34 -21.76
N GLU A 77 -26.53 33.61 -22.88
CA GLU A 77 -26.44 32.15 -22.88
C GLU A 77 -25.05 31.65 -22.44
N LEU A 78 -23.98 32.27 -22.93
CA LEU A 78 -22.62 31.91 -22.55
C LEU A 78 -22.37 32.18 -21.06
N LYS A 79 -22.86 33.31 -20.54
CA LYS A 79 -22.79 33.62 -19.12
C LYS A 79 -23.48 32.55 -18.28
N GLN A 80 -24.69 32.15 -18.64
CA GLN A 80 -25.43 31.08 -17.94
C GLN A 80 -24.69 29.74 -18.01
N ARG A 81 -24.11 29.39 -19.16
CA ARG A 81 -23.29 28.16 -19.30
C ARG A 81 -22.04 28.23 -18.42
N THR A 82 -21.35 29.36 -18.37
CA THR A 82 -20.17 29.57 -17.53
C THR A 82 -20.53 29.45 -16.05
N GLU A 83 -21.60 30.09 -15.58
CA GLU A 83 -22.09 29.95 -14.19
C GLU A 83 -22.48 28.50 -13.87
N GLY A 84 -23.07 27.78 -14.83
CA GLY A 84 -23.37 26.36 -14.70
C GLY A 84 -22.12 25.48 -14.60
N LEU A 85 -21.07 25.82 -15.36
CA LEU A 85 -19.78 25.14 -15.29
C LEU A 85 -19.07 25.42 -13.96
N ASP A 86 -19.10 26.64 -13.44
CA ASP A 86 -18.51 27.01 -12.15
C ASP A 86 -19.16 26.21 -11.00
N LYS A 87 -20.48 26.06 -11.02
CA LYS A 87 -21.21 25.23 -10.04
C LYS A 87 -20.82 23.76 -10.12
N ARG A 88 -20.67 23.21 -11.33
CA ARG A 88 -20.25 21.82 -11.51
C ARG A 88 -18.79 21.62 -11.12
N LEU A 89 -17.92 22.60 -11.39
CA LEU A 89 -16.51 22.55 -11.04
C LEU A 89 -16.34 22.52 -9.51
N THR A 90 -17.01 23.43 -8.80
CA THR A 90 -16.99 23.45 -7.33
C THR A 90 -17.55 22.16 -6.71
N GLU A 91 -18.58 21.55 -7.29
CA GLU A 91 -19.07 20.23 -6.84
C GLU A 91 -18.02 19.12 -7.00
N VAL A 92 -17.34 19.10 -8.15
CA VAL A 92 -16.27 18.13 -8.43
C VAL A 92 -15.08 18.34 -7.48
N GLU A 93 -14.65 19.58 -7.27
CA GLU A 93 -13.57 19.92 -6.33
C GLU A 93 -13.88 19.43 -4.91
N ASN A 94 -15.10 19.68 -4.42
CA ASN A 94 -15.54 19.22 -3.11
C ASN A 94 -15.57 17.69 -3.01
N ARG A 95 -16.06 17.01 -4.06
CA ARG A 95 -16.08 15.53 -4.12
C ARG A 95 -14.68 14.95 -4.16
N VAL A 96 -13.75 15.56 -4.89
CA VAL A 96 -12.35 15.13 -4.97
C VAL A 96 -11.68 15.31 -3.61
N SER A 97 -11.82 16.48 -2.98
CA SER A 97 -11.28 16.75 -1.64
C SER A 97 -11.77 15.73 -0.61
N ALA A 98 -13.08 15.43 -0.57
CA ALA A 98 -13.63 14.42 0.32
C ALA A 98 -13.08 13.01 0.05
N LYS A 99 -12.81 12.67 -1.22
CA LYS A 99 -12.21 11.40 -1.60
C LYS A 99 -10.74 11.31 -1.25
N GLU A 100 -9.97 12.39 -1.40
CA GLU A 100 -8.57 12.47 -0.98
C GLU A 100 -8.44 12.29 0.53
N ASP A 101 -9.31 12.94 1.32
CA ASP A 101 -9.35 12.77 2.78
C ASP A 101 -9.65 11.33 3.18
N SER A 102 -10.65 10.70 2.55
CA SER A 102 -10.98 9.28 2.76
C SER A 102 -9.83 8.36 2.32
N HIS A 103 -9.14 8.69 1.23
CA HIS A 103 -7.99 7.93 0.74
C HIS A 103 -6.84 7.92 1.75
N ILE A 104 -6.50 9.09 2.31
CA ILE A 104 -5.47 9.22 3.36
C ILE A 104 -5.85 8.40 4.59
N GLN A 105 -7.13 8.38 4.99
CA GLN A 105 -7.60 7.56 6.10
C GLN A 105 -7.45 6.06 5.81
N HIS A 106 -7.86 5.63 4.61
CA HIS A 106 -7.72 4.23 4.21
C HIS A 106 -6.25 3.79 4.13
N GLU A 107 -5.36 4.65 3.63
CA GLU A 107 -3.92 4.35 3.55
C GLU A 107 -3.30 4.12 4.93
N LYS A 108 -3.64 4.97 5.91
CA LYS A 108 -3.22 4.79 7.32
C LYS A 108 -3.67 3.46 7.89
N VAL A 109 -4.92 3.07 7.58
CA VAL A 109 -5.52 1.84 8.10
C VAL A 109 -4.92 0.61 7.44
N LEU A 110 -4.71 0.65 6.13
CA LEU A 110 -4.02 -0.41 5.40
C LEU A 110 -2.60 -0.61 5.94
N SER A 111 -1.86 0.48 6.16
CA SER A 111 -0.52 0.43 6.77
C SER A 111 -0.55 -0.21 8.15
N TYR A 112 -1.49 0.19 9.02
CA TYR A 112 -1.67 -0.42 10.34
C TYR A 112 -2.00 -1.91 10.27
N LEU A 113 -2.93 -2.30 9.39
CA LEU A 113 -3.36 -3.68 9.23
C LEU A 113 -2.23 -4.57 8.71
N LEU A 114 -1.46 -4.10 7.72
CA LEU A 114 -0.29 -4.82 7.19
C LEU A 114 0.78 -5.04 8.26
N HIS A 115 1.10 -4.02 9.07
CA HIS A 115 2.03 -4.17 10.19
C HIS A 115 1.50 -5.11 11.28
N ARG A 116 0.20 -5.02 11.59
CA ARG A 116 -0.44 -5.90 12.58
C ARG A 116 -0.46 -7.35 12.10
N GLU A 117 -0.78 -7.59 10.83
CA GLU A 117 -0.74 -8.91 10.21
C GLU A 117 0.68 -9.49 10.26
N ALA A 118 1.70 -8.73 9.82
CA ALA A 118 3.09 -9.17 9.87
C ALA A 118 3.53 -9.51 11.31
N SER A 119 3.11 -8.69 12.30
CA SER A 119 3.40 -8.96 13.71
C SER A 119 2.69 -10.23 14.22
N LEU A 120 1.42 -10.44 13.86
CA LEU A 120 0.67 -11.64 14.24
C LEU A 120 1.26 -12.89 13.59
N ALA A 121 1.57 -12.85 12.30
CA ALA A 121 2.20 -13.94 11.58
C ALA A 121 3.54 -14.33 12.23
N SER A 122 4.38 -13.35 12.58
CA SER A 122 5.65 -13.58 13.29
C SER A 122 5.44 -14.22 14.67
N LYS A 123 4.43 -13.78 15.43
CA LYS A 123 4.08 -14.38 16.73
C LYS A 123 3.60 -15.82 16.58
N CYS A 124 2.74 -16.09 15.62
CA CYS A 124 2.25 -17.44 15.35
C CYS A 124 3.40 -18.38 14.97
N ASP A 125 4.32 -17.94 14.09
CA ASP A 125 5.51 -18.71 13.70
C ASP A 125 6.41 -18.99 14.93
N ASP A 126 6.68 -18.00 15.77
CA ASP A 126 7.49 -18.19 16.99
C ASP A 126 6.81 -19.12 18.00
N MET A 127 5.51 -18.97 18.24
CA MET A 127 4.74 -19.87 19.12
C MET A 127 4.76 -21.30 18.62
N GLU A 128 4.54 -21.52 17.32
CA GLU A 128 4.58 -22.85 16.70
C GLU A 128 5.97 -23.49 16.89
N ASN A 129 7.05 -22.75 16.64
CA ASN A 129 8.40 -23.28 16.81
C ASN A 129 8.77 -23.55 18.27
N ARG A 130 8.29 -22.73 19.22
CA ARG A 130 8.46 -23.00 20.66
C ARG A 130 7.76 -24.29 21.07
N LEU A 131 6.55 -24.53 20.58
CA LEU A 131 5.79 -25.76 20.83
C LEU A 131 6.47 -27.01 20.23
N ARG A 132 7.20 -26.86 19.13
CA ARG A 132 7.91 -27.95 18.46
C ARG A 132 9.38 -28.09 18.89
N ARG A 133 9.86 -27.27 19.82
CA ARG A 133 11.29 -27.26 20.23
C ARG A 133 11.77 -28.61 20.77
N ASN A 134 10.88 -29.34 21.44
CA ASN A 134 11.15 -30.69 21.97
C ASN A 134 10.87 -31.81 20.97
N ASN A 135 10.51 -31.47 19.72
CA ASN A 135 10.22 -32.45 18.69
C ASN A 135 11.44 -32.67 17.78
N ILE A 136 11.58 -33.89 17.28
CA ILE A 136 12.37 -34.24 16.10
C ILE A 136 11.49 -34.92 15.08
N ARG A 137 11.96 -34.93 13.84
CA ARG A 137 11.32 -35.64 12.74
C ARG A 137 12.27 -36.68 12.16
N LEU A 138 11.79 -37.91 12.07
CA LEU A 138 12.48 -39.05 11.46
C LEU A 138 11.93 -39.31 10.06
N TYR A 139 12.81 -39.49 9.08
CA TYR A 139 12.44 -39.84 7.71
C TYR A 139 13.09 -41.16 7.30
N GLY A 140 12.44 -41.91 6.40
CA GLY A 140 13.01 -43.13 5.81
C GLY A 140 12.66 -44.43 6.55
N ILE A 141 11.88 -44.38 7.63
CA ILE A 141 11.39 -45.59 8.32
C ILE A 141 10.21 -46.17 7.52
N PRO A 142 10.25 -47.44 7.05
CA PRO A 142 9.16 -48.04 6.28
C PRO A 142 7.82 -48.04 7.03
N GLU A 143 6.71 -47.91 6.33
CA GLU A 143 5.37 -47.91 6.94
C GLU A 143 5.01 -49.29 7.49
N GLY A 144 4.58 -49.37 8.76
CA GLY A 144 4.13 -50.61 9.40
C GLY A 144 5.22 -51.31 10.22
N SER A 145 6.46 -50.84 10.18
CA SER A 145 7.56 -51.37 11.01
C SER A 145 7.35 -51.14 12.51
N GLU A 146 6.47 -50.21 12.88
CA GLU A 146 6.28 -49.78 14.27
C GLU A 146 5.33 -50.68 15.07
N LYS A 147 4.56 -51.52 14.38
CA LYS A 147 3.52 -52.39 14.98
C LYS A 147 2.51 -51.55 15.79
N ASP A 148 2.12 -52.03 16.98
CA ASP A 148 1.05 -51.42 17.79
C ASP A 148 1.52 -50.22 18.64
N ASP A 149 2.81 -50.10 18.96
CA ASP A 149 3.33 -49.10 19.90
C ASP A 149 4.49 -48.29 19.31
N MET A 150 4.14 -47.11 18.81
CA MET A 150 5.08 -46.17 18.20
C MET A 150 6.16 -45.71 19.17
N VAL A 151 5.83 -45.51 20.45
CA VAL A 151 6.76 -44.96 21.44
C VAL A 151 7.82 -46.01 21.76
N LYS A 152 7.41 -47.25 22.03
CA LYS A 152 8.35 -48.36 22.26
C LYS A 152 9.23 -48.62 21.06
N PHE A 153 8.65 -48.59 19.85
CA PHE A 153 9.42 -48.74 18.62
C PHE A 153 10.52 -47.68 18.51
N VAL A 154 10.18 -46.40 18.69
CA VAL A 154 11.15 -45.30 18.58
C VAL A 154 12.23 -45.39 19.67
N CYS A 155 11.87 -45.68 20.91
CA CYS A 155 12.84 -45.83 21.99
C CYS A 155 13.79 -47.01 21.73
N HIS A 156 13.27 -48.14 21.27
CA HIS A 156 14.11 -49.29 20.88
C HIS A 156 15.02 -48.93 19.72
N PHE A 157 14.48 -48.30 18.67
CA PHE A 157 15.23 -47.86 17.50
C PHE A 157 16.40 -46.93 17.88
N PHE A 158 16.18 -45.94 18.75
CA PHE A 158 17.27 -45.07 19.19
C PHE A 158 18.35 -45.81 19.97
N LYS A 159 17.99 -46.76 20.83
CA LYS A 159 18.97 -47.56 21.58
C LYS A 159 19.79 -48.51 20.69
N THR A 160 19.17 -49.06 19.63
CA THR A 160 19.86 -50.01 18.75
C THR A 160 20.62 -49.34 17.61
N ALA A 161 20.09 -48.25 17.07
CA ALA A 161 20.63 -47.61 15.86
C ALA A 161 21.58 -46.46 16.16
N LEU A 162 21.50 -45.85 17.35
CA LEU A 162 22.39 -44.77 17.76
C LEU A 162 23.32 -45.26 18.87
N GLU A 163 24.61 -44.92 18.78
CA GLU A 163 25.61 -45.20 19.82
C GLU A 163 25.49 -44.16 20.94
N ILE A 164 24.36 -44.18 21.63
CA ILE A 164 24.09 -43.30 22.77
C ILE A 164 24.64 -44.00 24.02
N ARG A 165 25.22 -43.23 24.93
CA ARG A 165 25.65 -43.75 26.24
C ARG A 165 24.44 -44.35 26.96
N GLU A 166 24.61 -45.55 27.50
CA GLU A 166 23.52 -46.28 28.19
C GLU A 166 22.92 -45.50 29.37
N GLU A 167 23.68 -44.55 29.93
CA GLU A 167 23.26 -43.64 31.00
C GLU A 167 22.15 -42.65 30.60
N ILE A 168 21.97 -42.39 29.30
CA ILE A 168 20.97 -41.42 28.82
C ILE A 168 19.62 -42.11 28.72
N ASP A 169 18.72 -41.79 29.65
CA ASP A 169 17.36 -42.28 29.61
C ASP A 169 16.52 -41.54 28.56
N ILE A 170 16.04 -42.29 27.57
CA ILE A 170 15.31 -41.74 26.43
C ILE A 170 13.81 -41.78 26.72
N ASN A 171 13.32 -40.70 27.31
CA ASN A 171 11.90 -40.54 27.63
C ASN A 171 11.16 -39.74 26.55
N VAL A 172 10.26 -40.43 25.85
CA VAL A 172 9.42 -39.89 24.78
C VAL A 172 8.00 -39.69 25.32
N GLU A 173 7.48 -38.46 25.20
CA GLU A 173 6.12 -38.11 25.59
C GLU A 173 5.10 -38.62 24.57
N ARG A 174 5.41 -38.44 23.28
CA ARG A 174 4.52 -38.82 22.17
C ARG A 174 5.32 -39.10 20.92
N ALA A 175 4.97 -40.17 20.21
CA ALA A 175 5.47 -40.44 18.87
C ALA A 175 4.31 -40.82 17.95
N HIS A 176 4.33 -40.33 16.71
CA HIS A 176 3.29 -40.61 15.71
C HIS A 176 3.79 -40.32 14.31
N ARG A 177 3.19 -40.95 13.30
CA ARG A 177 3.41 -40.58 11.89
C ARG A 177 2.81 -39.20 11.62
N ALA A 178 3.42 -38.46 10.71
CA ALA A 178 2.91 -37.19 10.24
C ALA A 178 1.49 -37.34 9.69
N LEU A 179 0.65 -36.34 9.98
CA LEU A 179 -0.73 -36.28 9.51
C LEU A 179 -0.73 -36.12 7.99
N GLY A 180 -1.15 -37.17 7.31
CA GLY A 180 -1.16 -37.27 5.85
C GLY A 180 -1.61 -38.67 5.42
N PRO A 181 -2.15 -38.82 4.21
CA PRO A 181 -2.59 -40.11 3.71
C PRO A 181 -1.42 -41.07 3.64
N LYS A 182 -1.67 -42.33 4.04
CA LYS A 182 -0.68 -43.41 3.87
C LYS A 182 -0.33 -43.53 2.38
N PRO A 183 0.96 -43.56 2.01
CA PRO A 183 1.36 -43.76 0.63
C PRO A 183 0.79 -45.09 0.11
N ARG A 184 0.16 -45.04 -1.07
CA ARG A 184 -0.48 -46.22 -1.68
C ARG A 184 0.52 -47.19 -2.32
N SER A 185 1.67 -46.66 -2.74
CA SER A 185 2.75 -47.42 -3.37
C SER A 185 3.92 -47.58 -2.41
N THR A 186 4.54 -48.77 -2.40
CA THR A 186 5.79 -49.06 -1.69
C THR A 186 6.98 -48.25 -2.22
N THR A 187 6.89 -47.70 -3.44
CA THR A 187 7.93 -46.83 -4.01
C THR A 187 7.85 -45.38 -3.55
N ALA A 188 6.71 -44.95 -3.00
CA ALA A 188 6.55 -43.60 -2.48
C ALA A 188 7.24 -43.47 -1.12
N PRO A 189 7.82 -42.30 -0.79
CA PRO A 189 8.52 -42.12 0.48
C PRO A 189 7.56 -42.30 1.66
N PRO A 190 7.96 -43.02 2.72
CA PRO A 190 7.11 -43.22 3.89
C PRO A 190 6.87 -41.91 4.63
N ARG A 191 5.72 -41.79 5.32
CA ARG A 191 5.44 -40.60 6.13
C ARG A 191 6.48 -40.48 7.25
N SER A 192 6.96 -39.26 7.50
CA SER A 192 7.89 -39.05 8.61
C SER A 192 7.26 -39.35 9.97
N ILE A 193 8.07 -39.76 10.95
CA ILE A 193 7.63 -39.91 12.35
C ILE A 193 8.01 -38.65 13.12
N ILE A 194 7.06 -38.05 13.83
CA ILE A 194 7.28 -36.93 14.74
C ILE A 194 7.38 -37.50 16.15
N VAL A 195 8.50 -37.21 16.81
CA VAL A 195 8.82 -37.69 18.15
C VAL A 195 8.99 -36.48 19.06
N ARG A 196 8.18 -36.41 20.12
CA ARG A 196 8.26 -35.38 21.16
C ARG A 196 8.89 -35.97 22.42
N PHE A 197 9.98 -35.37 22.87
CA PHE A 197 10.69 -35.75 24.08
C PHE A 197 10.16 -34.98 25.29
N LEU A 198 10.26 -35.59 26.47
CA LEU A 198 10.01 -34.89 27.74
C LEU A 198 11.11 -33.86 28.02
N ASP A 199 12.37 -34.23 27.81
CA ASP A 199 13.52 -33.37 28.06
C ASP A 199 14.18 -32.86 26.76
N PHE A 200 14.37 -31.55 26.69
CA PHE A 200 15.08 -30.87 25.61
C PHE A 200 16.56 -31.31 25.50
N GLN A 201 17.22 -31.58 26.62
CA GLN A 201 18.63 -31.99 26.63
C GLN A 201 18.81 -33.38 26.00
N VAL A 202 17.96 -34.34 26.40
CA VAL A 202 17.92 -35.68 25.80
C VAL A 202 17.64 -35.59 24.30
N LYS A 203 16.65 -34.78 23.90
CA LYS A 203 16.35 -34.52 22.48
C LYS A 203 17.58 -34.01 21.71
N GLN A 204 18.32 -33.06 22.28
CA GLN A 204 19.54 -32.52 21.65
C GLN A 204 20.65 -33.57 21.56
N ALA A 205 20.87 -34.36 22.61
CA ALA A 205 21.87 -35.42 22.62
C ALA A 205 21.59 -36.48 21.53
N VAL A 206 20.35 -36.96 21.44
CA VAL A 206 19.90 -37.91 20.39
C VAL A 206 20.15 -37.33 19.00
N LEU A 207 19.72 -36.09 18.76
CA LEU A 207 19.84 -35.45 17.44
C LEU A 207 21.31 -35.21 17.05
N GLN A 208 22.14 -34.74 17.98
CA GLN A 208 23.57 -34.52 17.74
C GLN A 208 24.30 -35.83 17.48
N GLN A 209 23.97 -36.89 18.22
CA GLN A 209 24.58 -38.20 18.01
C GLN A 209 24.22 -38.76 16.63
N ALA A 210 22.95 -38.68 16.22
CA ALA A 210 22.53 -39.08 14.88
C ALA A 210 23.26 -38.30 13.77
N TRP A 211 23.42 -36.98 13.93
CA TRP A 211 24.17 -36.15 12.99
C TRP A 211 25.68 -36.45 12.97
N LYS A 212 26.25 -36.85 14.10
CA LYS A 212 27.66 -37.26 14.21
C LYS A 212 27.92 -38.56 13.46
N GLN A 213 27.03 -39.53 13.58
CA GLN A 213 27.15 -40.84 12.93
C GLN A 213 26.94 -40.79 11.41
N ARG A 214 26.11 -39.85 10.90
CA ARG A 214 25.83 -39.59 9.47
C ARG A 214 25.15 -40.73 8.68
N GLN A 215 25.31 -41.98 9.07
CA GLN A 215 24.77 -43.17 8.42
C GLN A 215 23.99 -44.00 9.43
N VAL A 216 22.80 -43.53 9.79
CA VAL A 216 21.85 -44.30 10.60
C VAL A 216 20.92 -45.05 9.63
N GLU A 217 20.79 -46.35 9.82
CA GLU A 217 19.98 -47.22 8.96
C GLU A 217 19.02 -48.06 9.78
N PHE A 218 17.90 -48.41 9.15
CA PHE A 218 16.89 -49.31 9.70
C PHE A 218 16.38 -50.22 8.59
N GLN A 219 16.53 -51.53 8.75
CA GLN A 219 16.13 -52.53 7.73
C GLN A 219 16.71 -52.23 6.34
N GLY A 220 17.97 -51.78 6.27
CA GLY A 220 18.62 -51.39 5.01
C GLY A 220 18.16 -50.05 4.41
N HIS A 221 17.25 -49.33 5.08
CA HIS A 221 16.83 -47.99 4.69
C HIS A 221 17.54 -46.92 5.50
N LYS A 222 18.05 -45.90 4.82
CA LYS A 222 18.69 -44.76 5.48
C LYS A 222 17.66 -43.90 6.22
N VAL A 223 17.93 -43.62 7.49
CA VAL A 223 17.09 -42.81 8.35
C VAL A 223 17.70 -41.41 8.53
N TYR A 224 16.90 -40.38 8.29
CA TYR A 224 17.30 -38.99 8.48
C TYR A 224 16.62 -38.39 9.71
N PHE A 225 17.39 -37.62 10.47
CA PHE A 225 16.96 -36.95 11.69
C PHE A 225 17.02 -35.45 11.47
N ASP A 226 15.90 -34.76 11.67
CA ASP A 226 15.84 -33.30 11.58
C ASP A 226 15.08 -32.70 12.76
N GLN A 227 15.26 -31.39 12.97
CA GLN A 227 14.38 -30.64 13.85
C GLN A 227 13.01 -30.42 13.20
N ASP A 228 11.96 -30.49 14.02
CA ASP A 228 10.59 -30.26 13.60
C ASP A 228 10.26 -28.76 13.60
N TYR A 229 10.75 -28.03 12.59
CA TYR A 229 10.45 -26.61 12.43
C TYR A 229 9.09 -26.36 11.76
N SER A 230 8.51 -25.17 11.97
CA SER A 230 7.35 -24.69 11.20
C SER A 230 7.66 -24.64 9.70
N SER A 231 6.63 -24.67 8.86
CA SER A 231 6.81 -24.57 7.40
C SER A 231 7.53 -23.29 6.98
N ASP A 232 7.21 -22.17 7.63
CA ASP A 232 7.79 -20.88 7.28
C ASP A 232 9.25 -20.78 7.72
N LEU A 233 9.58 -21.32 8.90
CA LEU A 233 10.96 -21.42 9.32
C LEU A 233 11.77 -22.36 8.41
N GLN A 234 11.20 -23.47 7.95
CA GLN A 234 11.84 -24.36 6.98
C GLN A 234 12.14 -23.64 5.66
N LYS A 235 11.19 -22.85 5.13
CA LYS A 235 11.41 -22.02 3.92
C LYS A 235 12.56 -21.03 4.13
N LYS A 236 12.56 -20.30 5.25
CA LYS A 236 13.65 -19.35 5.61
C LYS A 236 15.00 -20.06 5.69
N ARG A 237 15.08 -21.19 6.40
CA ARG A 237 16.31 -21.99 6.53
C ARG A 237 16.78 -22.59 5.20
N LYS A 238 15.87 -22.95 4.29
CA LYS A 238 16.21 -23.42 2.94
C LYS A 238 16.97 -22.33 2.17
N LYS A 239 16.46 -21.08 2.16
CA LYS A 239 17.14 -19.94 1.54
C LYS A 239 18.53 -19.72 2.12
N VAL A 240 18.68 -19.78 3.46
CA VAL A 240 20.00 -19.66 4.11
C VAL A 240 20.92 -20.81 3.73
N ARG A 241 20.41 -22.05 3.64
CA ARG A 241 21.19 -23.22 3.26
C ARG A 241 21.76 -23.10 1.84
N GLU A 242 21.00 -22.54 0.91
CA GLU A 242 21.47 -22.27 -0.46
C GLU A 242 22.62 -21.26 -0.45
N VAL A 243 22.54 -20.22 0.38
CA VAL A 243 23.64 -19.25 0.57
C VAL A 243 24.86 -19.93 1.19
N ILE A 244 24.67 -20.76 2.21
CA ILE A 244 25.77 -21.53 2.84
C ILE A 244 26.44 -22.46 1.83
N LYS A 245 25.69 -23.07 0.91
CA LYS A 245 26.25 -23.90 -0.17
C LYS A 245 27.19 -23.08 -1.05
N LYS A 246 26.76 -21.90 -1.50
CA LYS A 246 27.58 -20.97 -2.30
C LYS A 246 28.82 -20.47 -1.53
N LEU A 247 28.69 -20.19 -0.23
CA LEU A 247 29.82 -19.82 0.64
C LEU A 247 30.83 -20.97 0.76
N LYS A 248 30.34 -22.21 0.89
CA LYS A 248 31.18 -23.40 0.97
C LYS A 248 31.95 -23.65 -0.33
N GLU A 249 31.34 -23.41 -1.50
CA GLU A 249 32.01 -23.49 -2.81
C GLU A 249 33.19 -22.49 -2.91
N LYS A 250 33.14 -21.39 -2.16
CA LYS A 250 34.22 -20.40 -2.03
C LYS A 250 35.15 -20.65 -0.84
N ASN A 251 35.09 -21.82 -0.21
CA ASN A 251 35.86 -22.18 1.00
C ASN A 251 35.62 -21.26 2.21
N ILE A 252 34.46 -20.59 2.28
CA ILE A 252 34.07 -19.78 3.43
C ILE A 252 33.21 -20.63 4.36
N ARG A 253 33.66 -20.79 5.61
CA ARG A 253 32.89 -21.51 6.62
C ARG A 253 31.68 -20.67 7.03
N ALA A 254 30.50 -21.27 6.95
CA ALA A 254 29.25 -20.64 7.37
C ALA A 254 28.34 -21.65 8.10
N GLN A 255 27.46 -21.13 8.96
CA GLN A 255 26.50 -21.90 9.74
C GLN A 255 25.15 -21.18 9.77
N SER A 256 24.07 -21.94 9.98
CA SER A 256 22.74 -21.36 10.20
C SER A 256 22.23 -21.66 11.62
N PRO A 257 22.47 -20.76 12.58
CA PRO A 257 21.85 -20.83 13.91
C PRO A 257 20.32 -20.73 13.84
N TYR A 258 19.64 -21.19 14.90
CA TYR A 258 18.22 -20.96 15.08
C TYR A 258 17.94 -19.44 15.26
N PRO A 259 16.83 -18.89 14.73
CA PRO A 259 15.82 -19.58 13.91
C PRO A 259 16.28 -19.82 12.47
N ALA A 260 16.73 -18.79 11.75
CA ALA A 260 17.25 -18.89 10.39
C ALA A 260 18.32 -17.82 10.14
N GLN A 261 19.25 -17.71 11.07
CA GLN A 261 20.33 -16.72 11.00
C GLN A 261 21.44 -17.22 10.08
N LEU A 262 22.28 -16.31 9.60
CA LEU A 262 23.50 -16.63 8.85
C LEU A 262 24.72 -16.22 9.67
N ARG A 263 25.54 -17.19 10.06
CA ARG A 263 26.83 -16.95 10.72
C ARG A 263 27.96 -17.23 9.73
N ILE A 264 28.73 -16.21 9.38
CA ILE A 264 29.88 -16.31 8.47
C ILE A 264 31.16 -16.22 9.30
N PHE A 265 32.12 -17.10 9.05
CA PHE A 265 33.44 -17.05 9.67
C PHE A 265 34.44 -16.46 8.68
N THR A 266 34.93 -15.26 8.97
CA THR A 266 35.98 -14.56 8.23
C THR A 266 37.27 -14.54 9.04
N GLN A 267 38.38 -14.10 8.41
CA GLN A 267 39.66 -13.92 9.11
C GLN A 267 39.56 -12.92 10.28
N SER A 268 38.66 -11.95 10.17
CA SER A 268 38.33 -10.94 11.18
C SER A 268 37.40 -11.43 12.30
N GLY A 269 37.01 -12.71 12.30
CA GLY A 269 36.11 -13.31 13.29
C GLY A 269 34.77 -13.77 12.72
N ALA A 270 33.85 -14.15 13.61
CA ALA A 270 32.53 -14.62 13.22
C ALA A 270 31.53 -13.46 13.18
N ARG A 271 30.90 -13.21 12.02
CA ARG A 271 29.80 -12.26 11.87
C ARG A 271 28.46 -13.00 11.86
N LEU A 272 27.51 -12.54 12.67
CA LEU A 272 26.17 -13.09 12.76
C LEU A 272 25.17 -12.10 12.13
N PHE A 273 24.41 -12.59 11.16
CA PHE A 273 23.34 -11.84 10.51
C PHE A 273 21.99 -12.45 10.91
N PRO A 274 21.12 -11.68 11.59
CA PRO A 274 19.75 -12.08 11.92
C PRO A 274 18.94 -12.51 10.69
N SER A 275 19.19 -11.87 9.55
CA SER A 275 18.43 -12.06 8.32
C SER A 275 19.33 -12.03 7.08
N LEU A 276 18.88 -12.66 6.00
CA LEU A 276 19.60 -12.62 4.72
C LEU A 276 19.62 -11.22 4.10
N LEU A 277 18.60 -10.40 4.39
CA LEU A 277 18.52 -9.02 3.93
C LEU A 277 19.66 -8.17 4.54
N GLU A 278 19.99 -8.38 5.81
CA GLU A 278 21.12 -7.73 6.48
C GLU A 278 22.47 -8.26 5.99
N ALA A 279 22.55 -9.53 5.61
CA ALA A 279 23.76 -10.12 5.06
C ALA A 279 24.03 -9.71 3.60
N LYS A 280 23.07 -9.10 2.90
CA LYS A 280 23.12 -8.86 1.44
C LYS A 280 24.36 -8.09 0.99
N SER A 281 24.74 -7.03 1.71
CA SER A 281 25.95 -6.24 1.41
C SER A 281 27.22 -7.08 1.55
N THR A 282 27.38 -7.77 2.68
CA THR A 282 28.53 -8.63 2.95
C THR A 282 28.60 -9.80 1.97
N LEU A 283 27.46 -10.39 1.59
CA LEU A 283 27.44 -11.47 0.60
C LEU A 283 27.85 -10.97 -0.80
N LYS A 284 27.46 -9.75 -1.17
CA LYS A 284 27.90 -9.12 -2.42
C LYS A 284 29.40 -8.86 -2.43
N GLU A 285 29.97 -8.39 -1.31
CA GLU A 285 31.43 -8.25 -1.13
C GLU A 285 32.15 -9.59 -1.27
N LEU A 286 31.55 -10.68 -0.78
CA LEU A 286 32.04 -12.05 -0.95
C LEU A 286 31.74 -12.64 -2.35
N GLY A 287 31.22 -11.83 -3.28
CA GLY A 287 30.90 -12.18 -4.66
C GLY A 287 29.73 -13.17 -4.80
N ILE A 288 28.79 -13.19 -3.84
CA ILE A 288 27.57 -13.98 -3.89
C ILE A 288 26.41 -13.04 -4.18
N ASN A 289 25.90 -13.11 -5.41
CA ASN A 289 24.68 -12.42 -5.78
C ASN A 289 23.46 -13.18 -5.26
N MET A 290 22.66 -12.46 -4.49
CA MET A 290 21.38 -12.90 -3.98
C MET A 290 20.27 -12.11 -4.64
N GLU A 291 19.49 -12.80 -5.47
CA GLU A 291 18.19 -12.31 -5.90
C GLU A 291 17.18 -12.68 -4.80
N MET A 292 16.44 -11.67 -4.35
CA MET A 292 15.33 -11.84 -3.43
C MET A 292 14.10 -11.33 -4.15
N GLU A 293 13.01 -12.09 -4.08
CA GLU A 293 11.74 -11.63 -4.63
C GLU A 293 11.31 -10.35 -3.90
N HIS A 294 10.75 -9.40 -4.63
CA HIS A 294 10.29 -8.12 -4.08
C HIS A 294 9.33 -8.34 -2.89
N ARG A 295 8.46 -9.35 -3.00
CA ARG A 295 7.53 -9.75 -1.94
C ARG A 295 8.26 -10.16 -0.66
N ASP A 296 9.29 -10.99 -0.74
CA ASP A 296 10.05 -11.42 0.43
C ASP A 296 10.73 -10.23 1.13
N VAL A 297 11.22 -9.27 0.35
CA VAL A 297 11.85 -8.06 0.88
C VAL A 297 10.81 -7.24 1.65
N LEU A 298 9.64 -7.00 1.07
CA LEU A 298 8.54 -6.29 1.72
C LEU A 298 8.08 -6.99 3.01
N GLU A 299 7.87 -8.31 2.97
CA GLU A 299 7.48 -9.08 4.16
C GLU A 299 8.54 -8.98 5.27
N MET A 300 9.82 -9.02 4.90
CA MET A 300 10.93 -8.85 5.85
C MET A 300 11.05 -7.43 6.39
N GLU A 301 10.73 -6.41 5.59
CA GLU A 301 10.69 -5.00 6.03
C GLU A 301 9.51 -4.73 6.96
N LEU A 302 8.31 -5.22 6.63
CA LEU A 302 7.14 -5.14 7.50
C LEU A 302 7.38 -5.87 8.84
N ALA A 303 8.11 -6.98 8.81
CA ALA A 303 8.46 -7.75 10.00
C ALA A 303 9.68 -7.19 10.78
N ARG A 304 10.53 -6.36 10.17
CA ARG A 304 11.73 -5.77 10.81
C ARG A 304 11.39 -4.88 12.00
N ASP A 305 10.25 -4.21 11.94
CA ASP A 305 9.70 -3.40 13.03
C ASP A 305 8.81 -4.20 14.00
N GLY A 306 8.72 -5.52 13.79
CA GLY A 306 8.00 -6.46 14.63
C GLY A 306 8.73 -6.77 15.94
N TRP A 307 7.96 -6.74 17.03
CA TRP A 307 8.26 -7.23 18.39
C TRP A 307 9.74 -7.22 18.82
N LYS A 308 10.25 -6.02 19.10
CA LYS A 308 11.34 -5.84 20.08
C LYS A 308 10.70 -5.72 21.46
N THR A 309 11.24 -6.42 22.46
CA THR A 309 10.82 -6.28 23.87
C THR A 309 10.78 -4.81 24.24
N HIS A 310 9.61 -4.35 24.70
CA HIS A 310 9.31 -2.96 25.03
C HIS A 310 10.45 -2.30 25.81
N TYR A 311 11.23 -1.47 25.13
CA TYR A 311 11.98 -0.38 25.74
C TYR A 311 11.92 0.81 24.77
N ASN A 312 10.95 1.69 25.01
CA ASN A 312 10.87 3.05 24.49
C ASN A 312 11.17 3.25 22.99
N ASP A 313 10.34 2.71 22.10
CA ASP A 313 10.40 3.10 20.69
C ASP A 313 9.28 4.10 20.33
N ARG A 314 9.63 5.40 20.30
CA ARG A 314 8.74 6.50 19.89
C ARG A 314 8.19 6.33 18.47
N ARG A 315 8.76 5.45 17.63
CA ARG A 315 8.26 5.17 16.27
C ARG A 315 7.03 4.28 16.25
N GLN A 316 6.90 3.29 17.15
CA GLN A 316 5.72 2.41 17.17
C GLN A 316 4.43 3.14 17.58
N ASN A 317 4.53 4.18 18.42
CA ASN A 317 3.38 5.05 18.75
C ASN A 317 2.82 5.81 17.53
N ARG A 318 3.59 5.93 16.45
CA ARG A 318 3.17 6.60 15.21
C ARG A 318 2.39 5.68 14.27
N LEU A 319 2.52 4.37 14.47
CA LEU A 319 1.88 3.34 13.64
C LEU A 319 0.62 2.76 14.29
N GLN A 320 0.30 3.09 15.55
CA GLN A 320 -0.94 2.66 16.16
C GLN A 320 -2.09 3.59 15.77
N LEU A 321 -3.18 3.04 15.25
CA LEU A 321 -4.41 3.78 15.04
C LEU A 321 -4.92 4.30 16.38
N SER A 322 -5.26 5.59 16.44
CA SER A 322 -5.91 6.14 17.63
C SER A 322 -7.32 5.56 17.79
N THR A 323 -7.88 5.67 18.99
CA THR A 323 -9.28 5.29 19.24
C THR A 323 -10.25 6.08 18.36
N ALA A 324 -9.91 7.32 17.99
CA ALA A 324 -10.67 8.13 17.05
C ALA A 324 -10.60 7.57 15.62
N ASP A 325 -9.43 7.12 15.16
CA ASP A 325 -9.28 6.51 13.83
C ASP A 325 -10.05 5.18 13.74
N ILE A 326 -10.01 4.38 14.81
CA ILE A 326 -10.76 3.12 14.89
C ILE A 326 -12.28 3.38 14.90
N ARG A 327 -12.73 4.41 15.63
CA ARG A 327 -14.16 4.80 15.63
C ARG A 327 -14.60 5.30 14.26
N ALA A 328 -13.82 6.17 13.62
CA ALA A 328 -14.13 6.70 12.29
C ALA A 328 -14.25 5.61 11.22
N LEU A 329 -13.46 4.54 11.35
CA LEU A 329 -13.56 3.34 10.53
C LEU A 329 -14.85 2.55 10.75
N ILE A 330 -15.25 2.35 12.01
CA ILE A 330 -16.45 1.57 12.36
C ILE A 330 -17.72 2.36 11.99
N SER A 331 -17.71 3.68 12.18
CA SER A 331 -18.86 4.55 11.92
C SER A 331 -18.98 5.01 10.46
N GLY A 332 -18.12 4.52 9.56
CA GLY A 332 -18.25 4.77 8.11
C GLY A 332 -18.27 6.26 7.74
N GLY A 333 -17.53 7.11 8.45
CA GLY A 333 -17.53 8.55 8.19
C GLY A 333 -18.87 9.27 8.44
N HIS A 334 -19.87 8.63 9.06
CA HIS A 334 -21.04 9.35 9.57
C HIS A 334 -20.66 10.01 10.90
N LYS A 335 -20.27 11.28 10.81
CA LYS A 335 -20.44 12.20 11.93
C LYS A 335 -21.93 12.53 12.00
N ASP A 336 -22.67 11.79 12.82
CA ASP A 336 -23.95 12.29 13.32
C ASP A 336 -23.63 13.51 14.21
N PRO A 337 -24.13 14.71 13.88
CA PRO A 337 -23.79 15.92 14.62
C PRO A 337 -24.71 16.09 15.83
N GLU A 338 -24.87 15.08 16.68
CA GLU A 338 -25.74 15.19 17.86
C GLU A 338 -25.26 14.27 19.00
N SER A 339 -24.35 14.79 19.82
CA SER A 339 -24.23 14.44 21.25
C SER A 339 -23.09 15.22 21.90
N VAL A 340 -23.26 16.55 21.99
CA VAL A 340 -22.68 17.30 23.12
C VAL A 340 -23.87 17.77 23.93
N GLY A 341 -24.22 16.97 24.92
CA GLY A 341 -25.28 17.24 25.88
C GLY A 341 -24.99 16.47 27.16
N HIS A 342 -24.57 17.22 28.18
CA HIS A 342 -24.40 16.86 29.59
C HIS A 342 -23.18 15.99 29.96
N GLU A 343 -22.21 16.61 30.65
CA GLU A 343 -22.22 16.72 32.12
C GLU A 343 -21.72 18.10 32.57
#